data_AF-A0A8T7M0Y3-F1
#
_entry.id   AF-A0A8T7M0Y3-F1
#
_cell.length_a   1.000
_cell.length_b   1.000
_cell.length_c   1.000
_cell.angle_alpha   90.00
_cell.angle_beta   90.00
_cell.angle_gamma   90.00
#
_symmetry.space_group_name_H-M   'P 1'
#
loop_
_entity.id
_entity.type
_entity.pdbx_description
1 polymer ?
#
loop_
_entity_poly.entity_id
_entity_poly.type
_entity_poly.pdbx_seq_one_letter_code
_entity_poly.pdbx_strand_id
1 'polypeptide(L)'
;MGSTYAITQVNTLEAENALDRFIKGDLQDAIDHIQQINASVYYSCRLDNLESKGRRIMIVADANEDLVRICIEASYELYEGDTHFFVERIGTSNRSEARERVPNLMQRAYDRLITWKPSHDNIWDNVY
;
A
#
# COMPACT_ATOMS: atom_id res chain seq x y z
N MET A 1 3.62 0.38 25.46
CA MET A 1 4.01 0.04 24.08
C MET A 1 3.37 1.07 23.18
N GLY A 2 4.17 1.88 22.48
CA GLY A 2 3.68 2.94 21.61
C GLY A 2 3.50 2.42 20.19
N SER A 3 2.32 2.61 19.60
CA SER A 3 2.10 2.38 18.17
C SER A 3 2.38 3.68 17.43
N THR A 4 3.35 3.68 16.51
CA THR A 4 3.63 4.86 15.69
C THR A 4 2.85 4.74 14.39
N TYR A 5 1.92 5.66 14.17
CA TYR A 5 1.14 5.76 12.93
C TYR A 5 1.70 6.90 12.10
N ALA A 6 2.28 6.60 10.95
CA ALA A 6 2.75 7.60 10.01
C ALA A 6 1.89 7.48 8.75
N ILE A 7 0.95 8.43 8.61
CA ILE A 7 0.08 8.53 7.44
C ILE A 7 0.67 9.62 6.54
N THR A 8 1.39 9.22 5.50
CA THR A 8 1.80 10.15 4.44
C THR A 8 0.68 10.21 3.39
N GLN A 9 0.05 11.38 3.24
CA GLN A 9 -0.91 11.64 2.18
C GLN A 9 -0.17 12.30 1.00
N VAL A 10 -0.14 11.64 -0.14
CA VAL A 10 0.47 12.17 -1.36
C VAL A 10 -0.65 12.49 -2.35
N ASN A 11 -0.88 13.78 -2.59
CA ASN A 11 -1.85 14.31 -3.55
C ASN A 11 -1.12 14.76 -4.82
N THR A 12 -1.70 14.48 -5.99
CA THR A 12 -1.56 15.13 -7.33
C THR A 12 -0.98 14.34 -8.52
N LEU A 13 -1.78 14.43 -9.60
CA LEU A 13 -1.72 14.18 -11.05
C LEU A 13 -0.77 13.18 -11.74
N GLU A 14 0.25 12.62 -11.10
CA GLU A 14 1.14 11.64 -11.75
C GLU A 14 1.45 10.51 -10.75
N ALA A 15 0.62 9.46 -10.75
CA ALA A 15 0.71 8.37 -9.76
C ALA A 15 2.10 7.71 -9.72
N GLU A 16 2.83 7.67 -10.86
CA GLU A 16 4.20 7.15 -10.94
C GLU A 16 5.19 8.06 -10.22
N ASN A 17 5.05 9.38 -10.39
CA ASN A 17 5.90 10.36 -9.72
C ASN A 17 5.60 10.44 -8.21
N ALA A 18 4.38 10.12 -7.79
CA ALA A 18 4.00 10.02 -6.37
C ALA A 18 4.62 8.78 -5.71
N LEU A 19 4.56 7.61 -6.35
CA LEU A 19 5.21 6.41 -5.84
C LEU A 19 6.73 6.58 -5.80
N ASP A 20 7.34 7.11 -6.86
CA ASP A 20 8.79 7.30 -6.94
C ASP A 20 9.28 8.28 -5.85
N ARG A 21 8.53 9.35 -5.56
CA ARG A 21 8.81 10.25 -4.43
C ARG A 21 8.67 9.55 -3.08
N PHE A 22 7.62 8.76 -2.89
CA PHE A 22 7.44 8.00 -1.65
C PHE A 22 8.58 6.99 -1.46
N ILE A 23 8.95 6.25 -2.49
CA ILE A 23 10.05 5.27 -2.46
C ILE A 23 11.40 5.96 -2.19
N LYS A 24 11.65 7.13 -2.79
CA LYS A 24 12.93 7.84 -2.66
C LYS A 24 13.04 8.70 -1.41
N GLY A 25 11.92 9.10 -0.81
CA GLY A 25 11.86 9.93 0.40
C GLY A 25 11.40 9.15 1.61
N ASP A 26 10.08 9.08 1.79
CA ASP A 26 9.44 8.61 3.03
C ASP A 26 9.66 7.12 3.32
N LEU A 27 9.87 6.30 2.28
CA LEU A 27 10.06 4.87 2.44
C LEU A 27 11.35 4.54 3.18
N GLN A 28 12.38 5.38 3.06
CA GLN A 28 13.65 5.11 3.70
C GLN A 28 13.54 5.26 5.23
N ASP A 29 12.88 6.31 5.69
CA ASP A 29 12.56 6.53 7.11
C ASP A 29 11.59 5.45 7.61
N ALA A 30 10.65 5.03 6.77
CA ALA A 30 9.74 3.93 7.07
C ALA A 30 10.47 2.61 7.30
N ILE A 31 11.42 2.27 6.43
CA ILE A 31 12.25 1.06 6.54
C ILE A 31 13.07 1.10 7.84
N ASP A 32 13.65 2.24 8.18
CA ASP A 32 14.44 2.39 9.41
C ASP A 32 13.59 2.15 10.66
N HIS A 33 12.33 2.62 10.67
CA HIS A 33 11.37 2.33 11.73
C HIS A 33 10.92 0.85 11.73
N ILE A 34 10.72 0.24 10.56
CA ILE A 34 10.33 -1.18 10.43
C ILE A 34 11.42 -2.11 10.97
N GLN A 35 12.69 -1.76 10.81
CA GLN A 35 13.80 -2.56 11.31
C GLN A 35 13.90 -2.55 12.86
N GLN A 36 13.14 -1.69 13.54
CA GLN A 36 13.04 -1.68 15.01
C GLN A 36 12.06 -2.74 15.50
N ILE A 37 12.59 -3.83 16.08
CA ILE A 37 11.85 -5.05 16.47
C ILE A 37 10.63 -4.79 17.37
N ASN A 38 10.62 -3.71 18.17
CA ASN A 38 9.57 -3.46 19.16
C ASN A 38 8.47 -2.49 18.70
N ALA A 39 8.43 -2.10 17.42
CA ALA A 39 7.45 -1.16 16.90
C ALA A 39 6.46 -1.85 15.96
N SER A 40 5.17 -1.61 16.19
CA SER A 40 4.15 -1.84 15.16
C SER A 40 4.15 -0.63 14.24
N VAL A 41 4.30 -0.91 12.95
CA VAL A 41 4.55 0.11 11.94
C VAL A 41 3.52 -0.03 10.83
N TYR A 42 2.80 1.06 10.59
CA TYR A 42 1.78 1.16 9.56
C TYR A 42 2.05 2.40 8.72
N TYR A 43 2.44 2.17 7.46
CA TYR A 43 2.53 3.23 6.45
C TYR A 43 1.48 2.98 5.37
N SER A 44 0.91 4.05 4.84
CA SER A 44 0.05 3.97 3.67
C SER A 44 0.46 5.02 2.64
N CYS A 45 0.62 4.60 1.39
CA CYS A 45 0.77 5.49 0.24
C CYS A 45 -0.57 5.50 -0.53
N ARG A 46 -1.20 6.67 -0.64
CA ARG A 46 -2.44 6.85 -1.40
C ARG A 46 -2.14 7.26 -2.84
N LEU A 47 -2.94 6.77 -3.78
CA LEU A 47 -2.90 7.15 -5.19
C LEU A 47 -4.05 8.12 -5.49
N ASP A 48 -4.06 9.28 -4.85
CA ASP A 48 -5.20 10.23 -4.88
C ASP A 48 -5.21 11.11 -6.14
N ASN A 49 -5.31 10.49 -7.32
CA ASN A 49 -5.48 11.15 -8.62
C ASN A 49 -6.47 10.42 -9.55
N LEU A 50 -6.86 9.19 -9.21
CA LEU A 50 -7.84 8.40 -9.94
C LEU A 50 -9.20 8.69 -9.29
N GLU A 51 -10.23 9.00 -10.07
CA GLU A 51 -11.59 9.37 -9.63
C GLU A 51 -12.24 8.39 -8.62
N SER A 52 -11.62 7.24 -8.37
CA SER A 52 -11.98 6.24 -7.37
C SER A 52 -11.46 6.60 -5.96
N LYS A 53 -12.37 6.85 -5.03
CA LYS A 53 -12.09 6.95 -3.59
C LYS A 53 -11.33 5.70 -3.12
N GLY A 54 -10.18 5.87 -2.45
CA GLY A 54 -9.65 4.87 -1.52
C GLY A 54 -8.67 3.82 -2.06
N ARG A 55 -7.89 4.12 -3.11
CA ARG A 55 -6.76 3.25 -3.53
C ARG A 55 -5.48 3.57 -2.75
N ARG A 56 -4.96 2.60 -2.01
CA ARG A 56 -3.74 2.75 -1.21
C ARG A 56 -2.90 1.48 -1.20
N ILE A 57 -1.59 1.67 -1.10
CA ILE A 57 -0.63 0.63 -0.75
C ILE A 57 -0.32 0.76 0.74
N MET A 58 -0.29 -0.35 1.46
CA MET A 58 -0.05 -0.40 2.90
C MET A 58 1.19 -1.23 3.21
N ILE A 59 2.04 -0.71 4.10
CA ILE A 59 3.18 -1.41 4.70
C ILE A 59 2.81 -1.69 6.16
N VAL A 60 2.79 -2.96 6.54
CA VAL A 60 2.36 -3.40 7.87
C VAL A 60 3.44 -4.28 8.49
N ALA A 61 3.96 -3.89 9.63
CA ALA A 61 4.83 -4.72 10.47
C ALA A 61 4.30 -4.73 11.91
N ASP A 62 4.07 -5.90 12.49
CA ASP A 62 3.59 -6.05 13.89
C ASP A 62 4.78 -6.18 14.84
N ALA A 63 4.78 -5.49 15.98
CA ALA A 63 5.84 -5.57 16.98
C ALA A 63 6.16 -7.00 17.46
N ASN A 64 5.22 -7.94 17.35
CA ASN A 64 5.40 -9.31 17.80
C ASN A 64 5.85 -10.27 16.68
N GLU A 65 6.03 -9.77 15.46
CA GLU A 65 6.36 -10.57 14.30
C GLU A 65 7.58 -10.00 13.55
N ASP A 66 8.51 -10.88 13.18
CA ASP A 66 9.64 -10.53 12.31
C ASP A 66 9.23 -10.49 10.83
N LEU A 67 8.05 -9.92 10.55
CA LEU A 67 7.48 -9.86 9.21
C LEU A 67 6.95 -8.47 8.88
N VAL A 68 7.19 -8.09 7.63
CA VAL A 68 6.67 -6.90 6.97
C VAL A 68 5.77 -7.37 5.84
N ARG A 69 4.54 -6.86 5.80
CA ARG A 69 3.54 -7.19 4.79
C ARG A 69 3.27 -5.97 3.93
N ILE A 70 3.27 -6.18 2.62
CA ILE A 70 2.81 -5.17 1.66
C ILE A 70 1.45 -5.60 1.14
N CYS A 71 0.46 -4.74 1.34
CA CYS A 71 -0.91 -4.98 0.92
C CYS A 71 -1.38 -3.83 0.04
N ILE A 72 -2.33 -4.10 -0.84
CA ILE A 72 -3.11 -3.07 -1.49
C ILE A 72 -4.52 -3.09 -0.90
N GLU A 73 -5.10 -1.90 -0.79
CA GLU A 73 -6.50 -1.71 -0.49
C GLU A 73 -7.07 -0.76 -1.53
N ALA A 74 -8.23 -1.10 -2.06
CA ALA A 74 -8.96 -0.25 -2.97
C ALA A 74 -10.45 -0.31 -2.66
N SER A 75 -11.08 0.86 -2.58
CA SER A 75 -12.52 0.97 -2.67
C SER A 75 -12.94 1.49 -4.04
N TYR A 76 -14.11 1.07 -4.51
CA TYR A 76 -14.68 1.56 -5.76
C TYR A 76 -16.20 1.46 -5.73
N GLU A 77 -16.83 2.30 -6.55
CA GLU A 77 -18.28 2.38 -6.75
C GLU A 77 -18.51 2.16 -8.25
N LEU A 78 -19.30 1.14 -8.60
CA LEU A 78 -19.69 0.85 -9.97
C LEU A 78 -21.13 1.30 -10.25
N TYR A 79 -21.98 1.30 -9.23
CA TYR A 79 -23.36 1.76 -9.28
C TYR A 79 -23.58 2.80 -8.19
N GLU A 80 -24.47 3.77 -8.45
CA GLU A 80 -24.78 4.78 -7.44
C GLU A 80 -25.24 4.13 -6.12
N GLY A 81 -24.50 4.40 -5.05
CA GLY A 81 -24.78 3.88 -3.72
C GLY A 81 -24.23 2.48 -3.42
N ASP A 82 -23.45 1.89 -4.32
CA ASP A 82 -22.66 0.69 -4.02
C ASP A 82 -21.22 1.04 -3.60
N THR A 83 -20.60 0.19 -2.79
CA THR A 83 -19.18 0.34 -2.46
C THR A 83 -18.58 -1.04 -2.30
N HIS A 84 -17.63 -1.34 -3.16
CA HIS A 84 -16.85 -2.56 -3.11
C HIS A 84 -15.50 -2.28 -2.48
N PHE A 85 -15.03 -3.23 -1.69
CA PHE A 85 -13.72 -3.16 -1.05
C PHE A 85 -12.89 -4.36 -1.51
N PHE A 86 -11.66 -4.07 -1.93
CA PHE A 86 -10.70 -5.06 -2.34
C PHE A 86 -9.44 -4.92 -1.50
N VAL A 87 -8.97 -6.03 -0.94
CA VAL A 87 -7.72 -6.10 -0.17
C VAL A 87 -6.92 -7.29 -0.66
N GLU A 88 -5.70 -7.05 -1.13
CA GLU A 88 -4.81 -8.10 -1.59
C GLU A 88 -3.44 -7.96 -0.92
N ARG A 89 -2.88 -9.09 -0.46
CA ARG A 89 -1.50 -9.14 0.01
C ARG A 89 -0.58 -9.39 -1.18
N ILE A 90 0.30 -8.43 -1.47
CA ILE A 90 1.25 -8.51 -2.58
C ILE A 90 2.47 -9.36 -2.21
N GLY A 91 2.90 -9.29 -0.96
CA GLY A 91 3.99 -10.10 -0.47
C GLY A 91 4.40 -9.81 0.97
N THR A 92 5.39 -10.57 1.42
CA THR A 92 5.97 -10.46 2.75
C THR A 92 7.49 -10.46 2.68
N SER A 93 8.13 -9.79 3.64
CA SER A 93 9.58 -9.79 3.84
C SER A 93 9.87 -9.94 5.33
N ASN A 94 11.00 -10.55 5.69
CA ASN A 94 11.51 -10.42 7.05
C ASN A 94 11.90 -8.96 7.33
N ARG A 95 11.90 -8.51 8.60
CA ARG A 95 12.29 -7.12 8.92
C ARG A 95 13.76 -6.86 8.59
N SER A 96 14.62 -7.85 8.79
CA SER A 96 16.05 -7.76 8.44
C SER A 96 16.29 -7.48 6.95
N GLU A 97 15.41 -7.97 6.07
CA GLU A 97 15.48 -7.83 4.62
C GLU A 97 14.66 -6.64 4.08
N ALA A 98 14.00 -5.88 4.96
CA ALA A 98 13.04 -4.85 4.55
C ALA A 98 13.65 -3.82 3.59
N ARG A 99 14.91 -3.42 3.82
CA ARG A 99 15.62 -2.44 2.98
C ARG A 99 15.77 -2.89 1.53
N GLU A 100 15.97 -4.19 1.30
CA GLU A 100 16.16 -4.75 -0.04
C GLU A 100 14.82 -5.10 -0.69
N ARG A 101 13.90 -5.71 0.07
CA ARG A 101 12.69 -6.31 -0.50
C ARG A 101 11.49 -5.38 -0.54
N VAL A 102 11.30 -4.50 0.45
CA VAL A 102 10.12 -3.63 0.52
C VAL A 102 10.01 -2.72 -0.71
N PRO A 103 11.07 -2.08 -1.22
CA PRO A 103 10.95 -1.25 -2.43
C PRO A 103 10.42 -2.03 -3.65
N ASN A 104 10.91 -3.26 -3.87
CA ASN A 104 10.42 -4.11 -4.97
C ASN A 104 8.95 -4.52 -4.78
N LEU A 105 8.57 -4.89 -3.55
CA LEU A 105 7.18 -5.23 -3.23
C LEU A 105 6.25 -4.02 -3.38
N MET A 106 6.71 -2.82 -3.03
CA MET A 106 5.99 -1.56 -3.25
C MET A 106 5.77 -1.28 -4.73
N GLN A 107 6.80 -1.49 -5.57
CA GLN A 107 6.64 -1.34 -7.02
C GLN A 107 5.63 -2.35 -7.58
N ARG A 108 5.73 -3.62 -7.18
CA ARG A 108 4.77 -4.65 -7.60
C ARG A 108 3.34 -4.33 -7.14
N ALA A 109 3.19 -3.80 -5.92
CA ALA A 109 1.90 -3.36 -5.40
C ALA A 109 1.32 -2.21 -6.22
N TYR A 110 2.17 -1.26 -6.60
CA TYR A 110 1.79 -0.16 -7.47
C TYR A 110 1.35 -0.66 -8.85
N ASP A 111 2.17 -1.46 -9.52
CA ASP A 111 1.87 -2.03 -10.84
C ASP A 111 0.54 -2.79 -10.82
N ARG A 112 0.30 -3.57 -9.75
CA ARG A 112 -0.97 -4.26 -9.52
C ARG A 112 -2.13 -3.27 -9.38
N LEU A 113 -1.97 -2.23 -8.57
CA LEU A 113 -3.03 -1.26 -8.28
C LEU A 113 -3.40 -0.36 -9.48
N ILE A 114 -2.45 -0.07 -10.38
CA ILE A 114 -2.71 0.72 -11.60
C ILE A 114 -3.25 -0.10 -12.76
N THR A 115 -2.89 -1.39 -12.86
CA THR A 115 -3.42 -2.32 -13.86
C THR A 115 -4.82 -2.80 -13.47
N TRP A 116 -5.07 -2.90 -12.18
CA TRP A 116 -6.37 -3.26 -11.65
C TRP A 116 -7.37 -2.09 -11.76
N LYS A 117 -8.24 -2.18 -12.76
CA LYS A 117 -9.31 -1.21 -13.05
C LYS A 117 -10.64 -1.95 -13.09
N PRO A 118 -11.34 -2.05 -11.93
CA PRO A 118 -12.67 -2.62 -11.89
C PRO A 118 -13.59 -1.85 -12.84
N SER A 119 -14.33 -2.59 -13.65
CA SER A 119 -15.37 -2.10 -14.53
C SER A 119 -16.55 -3.06 -14.47
N HIS A 120 -17.67 -2.63 -15.06
CA HIS A 120 -18.83 -3.51 -15.22
C HIS A 120 -18.48 -4.84 -15.91
N ASP A 121 -17.59 -4.78 -16.90
CA ASP A 121 -17.29 -5.92 -17.76
C ASP A 121 -16.38 -6.96 -17.09
N ASN A 122 -15.62 -6.57 -16.06
CA ASN A 122 -14.63 -7.44 -15.40
C ASN A 122 -14.91 -7.63 -13.90
N ILE A 123 -16.07 -7.20 -13.39
CA ILE A 123 -16.37 -7.24 -11.96
C ILE A 123 -16.20 -8.65 -11.36
N TRP A 124 -16.64 -9.69 -12.08
CA TRP A 124 -16.57 -11.08 -11.62
C TRP A 124 -15.15 -11.62 -11.46
N ASP A 125 -14.16 -11.02 -12.13
CA ASP A 125 -12.74 -11.37 -11.97
C ASP A 125 -12.17 -10.79 -10.67
N ASN A 126 -12.93 -9.95 -9.96
CA ASN A 126 -12.49 -9.15 -8.82
C ASN A 126 -13.23 -9.48 -7.50
N VAL A 127 -14.05 -10.53 -7.46
CA VAL A 127 -14.90 -10.90 -6.30
C VAL A 127 -14.25 -11.98 -5.39
N TYR A 128 -12.95 -12.26 -5.53
CA TYR A 128 -12.27 -13.34 -4.80
C TYR A 128 -11.42 -12.86 -3.62
#